data_AF-G9PG36-F1
#
_entry.id   AF-G9PG36-F1
#
_cell.length_a   1.000
_cell.length_b   1.000
_cell.length_c   1.000
_cell.angle_alpha   90.00
_cell.angle_beta   90.00
_cell.angle_gamma   90.00
#
_symmetry.space_group_name_H-M   'P 1'
#
loop_
_entity.id
_entity.type
_entity.pdbx_description
1 polymer ?
#
loop_
_entity_poly.entity_id
_entity_poly.type
_entity_poly.pdbx_seq_one_letter_code
_entity_poly.pdbx_strand_id
1 'polypeptide(L)'
;MRPNIETAGLFFGNDFDRPEAHWMRDKNLRDILAHLHEWQRMLLGFVDANRHGQPRPFLPFPHTWRTTPALNQEIWEHYQDVSLDEIQALLTASHTQTVELIESFSDEELSVNSEVGLSLTRYGEGKGTDA
;
A
#
# COMPACT_ATOMS: atom_id res chain seq x y z
N MET A 1 -1.65 15.33 29.58
CA MET A 1 -0.57 14.50 28.99
C MET A 1 -1.26 13.49 28.10
N ARG A 2 -1.13 13.60 26.77
CA ARG A 2 -1.59 12.53 25.87
C ARG A 2 -0.65 11.34 26.11
N PRO A 3 -1.13 10.09 26.20
CA PRO A 3 -0.24 8.94 26.29
C PRO A 3 0.74 8.97 25.12
N ASN A 4 1.93 8.38 25.28
CA ASN A 4 2.88 8.23 24.19
C ASN A 4 2.33 7.21 23.18
N ILE A 5 1.39 7.64 22.34
CA ILE A 5 0.70 6.81 21.34
C ILE A 5 1.68 6.40 20.24
N GLU A 6 2.81 7.11 20.10
CA GLU A 6 3.86 6.81 19.13
C GLU A 6 4.42 5.39 19.30
N THR A 7 4.50 4.91 20.54
CA THR A 7 5.03 3.58 20.86
C THR A 7 4.00 2.66 21.51
N ALA A 8 2.74 3.09 21.63
CA ALA A 8 1.69 2.27 22.21
C ALA A 8 1.44 1.06 21.29
N GLY A 9 1.73 -0.13 21.81
CA GLY A 9 1.49 -1.37 21.09
C GLY A 9 0.01 -1.58 20.79
N LEU A 10 -0.29 -2.07 19.59
CA LEU A 10 -1.62 -2.57 19.25
C LEU A 10 -1.92 -3.79 20.13
N PHE A 11 -3.03 -3.74 20.84
CA PHE A 11 -3.47 -4.82 21.70
C PHE A 11 -4.62 -5.57 21.03
N PHE A 12 -4.41 -6.87 20.80
CA PHE A 12 -5.36 -7.74 20.11
C PHE A 12 -6.05 -8.77 21.02
N GLY A 13 -5.89 -8.61 22.35
CA GLY A 13 -6.38 -9.57 23.35
C GLY A 13 -5.26 -10.45 23.92
N ASN A 14 -5.51 -11.05 25.09
CA ASN A 14 -4.52 -11.85 25.81
C ASN A 14 -4.21 -13.19 25.12
N ASP A 15 -5.18 -13.76 24.40
CA ASP A 15 -5.07 -15.07 23.73
C ASP A 15 -4.79 -14.91 22.22
N PHE A 16 -4.22 -13.77 21.82
CA PHE A 16 -3.96 -13.48 20.42
C PHE A 16 -2.69 -14.19 19.93
N ASP A 17 -2.89 -15.29 19.20
CA ASP A 17 -1.82 -16.03 18.52
C ASP A 17 -2.22 -16.29 17.06
N ARG A 18 -1.50 -15.66 16.14
CA ARG A 18 -1.78 -15.69 14.70
C ARG A 18 -0.47 -15.77 13.91
N PRO A 19 -0.36 -16.67 12.91
CA PRO A 19 0.91 -16.96 12.25
C PRO A 19 1.29 -15.97 11.14
N GLU A 20 0.38 -15.11 10.72
CA GLU A 20 0.62 -14.23 9.57
C GLU A 20 1.63 -13.12 9.91
N ALA A 21 2.53 -12.82 8.95
CA ALA A 21 3.64 -11.89 9.14
C ALA A 21 3.21 -10.47 9.57
N HIS A 22 2.00 -10.02 9.19
CA HIS A 22 1.53 -8.68 9.55
C HIS A 22 1.33 -8.51 11.06
N TRP A 23 0.99 -9.57 11.80
CA TRP A 23 0.88 -9.53 13.25
C TRP A 23 2.23 -9.35 13.95
N MET A 24 3.30 -9.85 13.32
CA MET A 24 4.66 -9.69 13.81
C MET A 24 5.31 -8.37 13.42
N ARG A 25 4.82 -7.70 12.38
CA ARG A 25 5.38 -6.48 11.83
C ARG A 25 4.68 -5.22 12.32
N ASP A 26 3.36 -5.13 12.19
CA ASP A 26 2.62 -3.90 12.46
C ASP A 26 2.30 -3.80 13.95
N LYS A 27 3.14 -3.08 14.70
CA LYS A 27 3.11 -3.07 16.16
C LYS A 27 2.38 -1.89 16.76
N ASN A 28 2.31 -0.77 16.05
CA ASN A 28 1.71 0.47 16.55
C ASN A 28 0.95 1.20 15.43
N LEU A 29 0.30 2.31 15.78
CA LEU A 29 -0.48 3.09 14.82
C LEU A 29 0.39 3.59 13.65
N ARG A 30 1.62 4.05 13.91
CA ARG A 30 2.52 4.56 12.88
C ARG A 30 2.76 3.51 11.78
N ASP A 31 2.98 2.26 12.16
CA ASP A 31 3.21 1.17 11.20
C ASP A 31 2.02 0.99 10.23
N ILE A 32 0.79 1.08 10.74
CA ILE A 32 -0.42 1.01 9.91
C ILE A 32 -0.51 2.22 8.97
N LEU A 33 -0.26 3.42 9.49
CA LEU A 33 -0.33 4.65 8.70
C LEU A 33 0.73 4.69 7.60
N ALA A 34 1.92 4.13 7.85
CA ALA A 34 2.99 4.00 6.88
C ALA A 34 2.57 3.17 5.66
N HIS A 35 1.92 2.02 5.88
CA HIS A 35 1.38 1.23 4.76
C HIS A 35 0.37 2.01 3.94
N LEU A 36 -0.60 2.64 4.60
CA LEU A 36 -1.64 3.40 3.90
C LEU A 36 -1.05 4.52 3.05
N HIS A 37 -0.06 5.23 3.60
CA HIS A 37 0.64 6.29 2.90
C HIS A 37 1.39 5.74 1.67
N GLU A 38 2.17 4.68 1.82
CA GLU A 38 2.98 4.14 0.73
C GLU A 38 2.12 3.55 -0.39
N TRP A 39 1.00 2.89 -0.07
CA TRP A 39 0.05 2.44 -1.09
C TRP A 39 -0.55 3.59 -1.90
N GLN A 40 -0.87 4.71 -1.26
CA GLN A 40 -1.33 5.92 -1.96
C GLN A 40 -0.21 6.51 -2.84
N ARG A 41 1.03 6.57 -2.35
CA ARG A 41 2.18 7.02 -3.16
C ARG A 41 2.39 6.16 -4.41
N MET A 42 2.31 4.84 -4.27
CA MET A 42 2.42 3.92 -5.41
C MET A 42 1.31 4.14 -6.43
N LEU A 43 0.07 4.37 -5.98
CA LEU A 43 -1.05 4.72 -6.86
C LEU A 43 -0.80 6.02 -7.63
N LEU A 44 -0.42 7.08 -6.93
CA LEU A 44 -0.13 8.38 -7.53
C LEU A 44 0.97 8.26 -8.60
N GLY A 45 2.08 7.60 -8.26
CA GLY A 45 3.18 7.38 -9.18
C GLY A 45 2.85 6.48 -10.36
N PHE A 46 1.99 5.47 -10.16
CA PHE A 46 1.48 4.62 -11.23
C PHE A 46 0.64 5.43 -12.23
N VAL A 47 -0.34 6.19 -11.75
CA VAL A 47 -1.25 6.95 -12.61
C VAL A 47 -0.49 8.05 -13.36
N ASP A 48 0.38 8.79 -12.67
CA ASP A 48 1.18 9.85 -13.28
C ASP A 48 2.04 9.34 -14.44
N ALA A 49 2.80 8.27 -14.21
CA ALA A 49 3.68 7.71 -15.24
C ALA A 49 2.88 7.20 -16.46
N ASN A 50 1.73 6.55 -16.24
CA ASN A 50 0.89 6.06 -17.33
C ASN A 50 0.23 7.22 -18.10
N ARG A 51 -0.23 8.29 -17.44
CA ARG A 51 -0.75 9.50 -18.10
C ARG A 51 0.32 10.19 -18.98
N HIS A 52 1.59 10.11 -18.59
CA HIS A 52 2.71 10.68 -19.34
C HIS A 52 3.36 9.73 -20.35
N GLY A 53 2.72 8.61 -20.69
CA GLY A 53 3.23 7.67 -21.69
C GLY A 53 4.51 6.94 -21.26
N GLN A 54 4.72 6.78 -19.95
CA GLN A 54 5.79 5.98 -19.34
C GLN A 54 5.16 4.79 -18.60
N PRO A 55 4.70 3.73 -19.30
CA PRO A 55 3.96 2.65 -18.66
C PRO A 55 4.81 1.96 -17.60
N ARG A 56 4.28 1.88 -16.39
CA ARG A 56 4.89 1.16 -15.27
C ARG A 56 3.87 0.25 -14.59
N PRO A 57 4.29 -0.90 -14.05
CA PRO A 57 3.43 -1.70 -13.18
C PRO A 57 3.07 -0.90 -11.91
N PHE A 58 1.93 -1.26 -11.31
CA PHE A 58 1.49 -0.67 -10.04
C PHE A 58 2.48 -0.98 -8.90
N LEU A 59 2.88 -2.25 -8.78
CA LEU A 59 3.88 -2.66 -7.81
C LEU A 59 5.30 -2.35 -8.32
N PRO A 60 6.19 -1.85 -7.46
CA PRO A 60 7.58 -1.61 -7.83
C PRO A 60 8.30 -2.93 -8.10
N PHE A 61 9.17 -2.95 -9.11
CA PHE A 61 10.09 -4.08 -9.32
C PHE A 61 10.99 -4.25 -8.08
N PRO A 62 11.27 -5.48 -7.61
CA PRO A 62 10.94 -6.78 -8.22
C PRO A 62 9.61 -7.39 -7.77
N HIS A 63 8.74 -6.62 -7.12
CA HIS A 63 7.57 -7.14 -6.44
C HIS A 63 6.40 -7.49 -7.36
N THR A 64 5.64 -8.49 -6.92
CA THR A 64 4.38 -8.96 -7.50
C THR A 64 3.35 -9.07 -6.38
N TRP A 65 2.08 -9.29 -6.71
CA TRP A 65 1.05 -9.49 -5.67
C TRP A 65 1.38 -10.66 -4.75
N ARG A 66 2.05 -11.70 -5.25
CA ARG A 66 2.52 -12.84 -4.45
C ARG A 66 3.64 -12.47 -3.48
N THR A 67 4.45 -11.45 -3.80
CA THR A 67 5.54 -10.98 -2.93
C THR A 67 5.16 -9.74 -2.11
N THR A 68 3.88 -9.37 -2.09
CA THR A 68 3.36 -8.30 -1.22
C THR A 68 3.77 -8.44 0.25
N PRO A 69 3.85 -9.66 0.85
CA PRO A 69 4.38 -9.78 2.20
C PRO A 69 5.81 -9.25 2.37
N ALA A 70 6.68 -9.47 1.37
CA ALA A 70 8.05 -8.95 1.37
C ALA A 70 8.06 -7.44 1.12
N LEU A 71 7.27 -6.94 0.16
CA LEU A 71 7.10 -5.50 -0.06
C LEU A 71 6.63 -4.80 1.23
N ASN A 72 5.63 -5.34 1.91
CA ASN A 72 5.14 -4.75 3.15
C ASN A 72 6.21 -4.78 4.26
N GLN A 73 7.12 -5.77 4.28
CA GLN A 73 8.25 -5.74 5.19
C GLN A 73 9.20 -4.56 4.87
N GLU A 74 9.54 -4.37 3.61
CA GLU A 74 10.37 -3.24 3.15
C GLU A 74 9.72 -1.89 3.45
N ILE A 75 8.40 -1.75 3.25
CA ILE A 75 7.64 -0.54 3.60
C ILE A 75 7.76 -0.26 5.10
N TRP A 76 7.54 -1.28 5.94
CA TRP A 76 7.65 -1.10 7.39
C TRP A 76 9.07 -0.68 7.79
N GLU A 77 10.10 -1.31 7.25
CA GLU A 77 11.51 -0.97 7.50
C GLU A 77 11.83 0.49 7.10
N HIS A 78 11.33 0.92 5.94
CA HIS A 78 11.58 2.25 5.40
C HIS A 78 11.09 3.39 6.32
N TYR A 79 9.94 3.18 6.97
CA TYR A 79 9.31 4.21 7.80
C TYR A 79 9.66 4.12 9.30
N GLN A 80 10.65 3.29 9.69
CA GLN A 80 11.01 3.13 11.10
C GLN A 80 11.59 4.39 11.77
N ASP A 81 12.19 5.29 11.00
CA ASP A 81 12.75 6.55 11.52
C ASP A 81 11.77 7.73 11.41
N VAL A 82 10.57 7.51 10.86
CA VAL A 82 9.52 8.53 10.73
C VAL A 82 8.66 8.58 11.98
N SER A 83 8.41 9.78 12.50
CA SER A 83 7.57 9.97 13.69
C SER A 83 6.08 9.71 13.40
N LEU A 84 5.27 9.50 14.45
CA LEU A 84 3.82 9.34 14.30
C LEU A 84 3.18 10.61 13.69
N ASP A 85 3.58 11.79 14.16
CA ASP A 85 3.04 13.05 13.66
C ASP A 85 3.42 13.28 12.18
N GLU A 86 4.65 12.91 11.80
CA GLU A 86 5.11 13.02 10.43
C GLU A 86 4.38 12.05 9.50
N ILE A 87 4.21 10.77 9.88
CA ILE A 87 3.49 9.82 9.03
C ILE A 87 2.00 10.19 8.91
N GLN A 88 1.39 10.81 9.93
CA GLN A 88 0.03 11.34 9.86
C GLN A 88 -0.06 12.49 8.85
N ALA A 89 0.91 13.40 8.84
CA ALA A 89 0.96 14.50 7.87
C ALA A 89 1.15 13.96 6.45
N LEU A 90 2.06 13.01 6.28
CA LEU A 90 2.33 12.33 5.01
C LEU A 90 1.09 11.61 4.47
N LEU A 91 0.42 10.81 5.31
CA LEU A 91 -0.82 10.13 4.94
C LEU A 91 -1.92 11.12 4.57
N THR A 92 -2.06 12.22 5.32
CA THR A 92 -3.05 13.26 5.02
C THR A 92 -2.79 13.86 3.64
N ALA A 93 -1.53 14.22 3.35
CA ALA A 93 -1.14 14.79 2.07
C ALA A 93 -1.37 13.81 0.91
N SER A 94 -0.96 12.55 1.04
CA SER A 94 -1.17 11.54 0.00
C SER A 94 -2.64 11.20 -0.20
N HIS A 95 -3.45 11.24 0.85
CA HIS A 95 -4.89 11.04 0.76
C HIS A 95 -5.56 12.19 0.00
N THR A 96 -5.25 13.44 0.34
CA THR A 96 -5.76 14.61 -0.39
C THR A 96 -5.40 14.53 -1.88
N GLN A 97 -4.14 14.25 -2.20
CA GLN A 97 -3.70 14.09 -3.60
C GLN A 97 -4.43 12.93 -4.31
N THR A 98 -4.70 11.84 -3.59
CA THR A 98 -5.44 10.70 -4.16
C THR A 98 -6.89 11.07 -4.46
N VAL A 99 -7.55 11.80 -3.57
CA VAL A 99 -8.92 12.30 -3.78
C VAL A 99 -8.97 13.28 -4.95
N GLU A 100 -8.08 14.27 -4.99
CA GLU A 100 -7.96 15.21 -6.11
C GLU A 100 -7.69 14.49 -7.43
N LEU A 101 -6.86 13.43 -7.40
CA LEU A 101 -6.60 12.62 -8.58
C LEU A 101 -7.89 11.92 -9.05
N ILE A 102 -8.64 11.29 -8.15
CA ILE A 102 -9.92 10.62 -8.49
C ILE A 102 -10.91 11.63 -9.07
N GLU A 103 -11.05 12.80 -8.43
CA GLU A 103 -11.93 13.89 -8.89
C GLU A 103 -11.52 14.47 -10.25
N SER A 104 -10.26 14.27 -10.68
CA SER A 104 -9.79 14.68 -12.01
C SER A 104 -10.27 13.77 -13.15
N PHE A 105 -10.79 12.58 -12.85
CA PHE A 105 -11.30 11.64 -13.85
C PHE A 105 -12.80 11.82 -14.07
N SER A 106 -13.27 11.55 -15.29
CA SER A 106 -14.71 11.43 -15.54
C SER A 106 -15.25 10.09 -15.03
N ASP A 107 -16.57 10.01 -14.80
CA ASP A 107 -17.25 8.77 -14.44
C ASP A 107 -17.00 7.68 -15.48
N GLU A 108 -16.93 8.04 -16.77
CA GLU A 108 -16.55 7.11 -17.82
C GLU A 108 -15.14 6.58 -17.58
N GLU A 109 -14.14 7.44 -17.40
CA GLU A 109 -12.75 6.99 -17.16
C GLU A 109 -12.59 6.12 -15.90
N LEU A 110 -13.40 6.36 -14.86
CA LEU A 110 -13.44 5.55 -13.65
C LEU A 110 -14.22 4.23 -13.82
N SER A 111 -15.18 4.19 -14.76
CA SER A 111 -16.07 3.05 -14.99
C SER A 111 -15.70 2.18 -16.18
N VAL A 112 -14.85 2.67 -17.11
CA VAL A 112 -14.32 1.82 -18.17
C VAL A 112 -13.43 0.77 -17.48
N ASN A 113 -14.03 -0.42 -17.32
CA ASN A 113 -13.42 -1.74 -17.29
C ASN A 113 -13.42 -2.57 -16.01
N SER A 114 -14.55 -3.26 -15.79
CA SER A 114 -14.51 -4.64 -15.29
C SER A 114 -13.90 -5.65 -16.30
N GLU A 115 -13.70 -5.28 -17.58
CA GLU A 115 -13.19 -6.20 -18.63
C GLU A 115 -12.04 -5.71 -19.55
N VAL A 116 -11.70 -4.43 -19.66
CA VAL A 116 -10.51 -3.94 -20.41
C VAL A 116 -9.42 -3.41 -19.46
N GLY A 117 -8.63 -4.34 -18.95
CA GLY A 117 -7.19 -4.18 -18.73
C GLY A 117 -6.62 -2.84 -18.21
N LEU A 118 -6.95 -2.45 -16.97
CA LEU A 118 -5.86 -2.29 -16.00
C LEU A 118 -5.41 -3.71 -15.67
N SER A 119 -4.52 -4.29 -16.48
CA SER A 119 -4.12 -5.69 -16.34
C SER A 119 -3.29 -5.87 -15.06
N LEU A 120 -3.98 -6.04 -13.93
CA LEU A 120 -3.45 -6.62 -12.70
C LEU A 120 -3.45 -8.16 -12.78
N THR A 121 -3.83 -8.76 -13.92
CA THR A 121 -4.16 -10.18 -14.05
C THR A 121 -3.40 -10.98 -15.11
N ARG A 122 -2.24 -10.55 -15.62
CA ARG A 122 -1.41 -11.41 -16.52
C ARG A 122 0.03 -11.71 -16.11
N TYR A 123 0.36 -11.56 -14.83
CA TYR A 123 1.58 -12.15 -14.26
C TYR A 123 1.23 -12.91 -12.97
N GLY A 124 0.65 -14.11 -13.11
CA GLY A 124 0.26 -14.92 -11.96
C GLY A 124 -0.18 -16.35 -12.27
N GLU A 125 -0.65 -16.65 -13.48
CA GLU A 125 -0.99 -18.03 -13.87
C GLU A 125 0.17 -18.72 -14.58
N GLY A 126 1.22 -19.01 -13.82
CA GLY A 126 2.06 -20.16 -14.11
C GLY A 126 1.36 -21.40 -13.58
N LYS A 127 0.47 -21.99 -14.36
CA LYS A 127 -0.01 -23.35 -14.11
C LYS A 127 1.19 -24.29 -14.23
N GLY A 128 1.74 -24.69 -13.09
CA GLY A 128 2.55 -25.89 -13.00
C GLY A 128 1.62 -27.09 -13.15
N THR A 129 1.52 -27.61 -14.37
CA THR A 129 1.06 -28.98 -14.62
C THR A 129 2.26 -29.77 -15.14
N ASP A 130 2.69 -30.70 -14.31
CA ASP A 130 3.35 -31.99 -14.59
C ASP A 130 4.52 -32.07 -15.59
N ALA A 131 5.70 -32.33 -15.03
CA ALA A 131 6.60 -33.43 -15.43
C ALA A 131 7.41 -33.89 -14.22
#